data_AF-A0A5E7YF25-F1
#
_entry.id   AF-A0A5E7YF25-F1
#
_cell.length_a   1.000
_cell.length_b   1.000
_cell.length_c   1.000
_cell.angle_alpha   90.00
_cell.angle_beta   90.00
_cell.angle_gamma   90.00
#
_symmetry.space_group_name_H-M   'P 1'
#
loop_
_entity.id
_entity.type
_entity.pdbx_description
1 polymer ?
#
loop_
_entity_poly.entity_id
_entity_poly.type
_entity_poly.pdbx_seq_one_letter_code
_entity_poly.pdbx_strand_id
1 'polypeptide(L)'
;MDIIIKKLSDIRTYLKFTYGIVPIVAGADKFTNLLASWNEYLNPILAGMLPFSESTFMILVGIVEIAAGILVFVSPKKGAYIVCAWLVLIAISLLASAAYLDVAVRDLVMAVGAFTFAQLSNLPLSANKGNS
;
A
#
# COMPACT_ATOMS: atom_id res chain seq x y z
N MET A 1 -22.34 -23.38 1.49
CA MET A 1 -22.13 -22.23 0.58
C MET A 1 -22.00 -20.93 1.38
N ASP A 2 -22.97 -20.61 2.24
CA ASP A 2 -23.05 -19.30 2.93
C ASP A 2 -21.89 -19.01 3.90
N ILE A 3 -21.38 -20.03 4.58
CA ILE A 3 -20.22 -19.88 5.48
C ILE A 3 -18.96 -19.42 4.71
N ILE A 4 -18.74 -19.96 3.51
CA ILE A 4 -17.56 -19.62 2.69
C ILE A 4 -17.69 -18.20 2.16
N ILE A 5 -18.86 -17.83 1.63
CA ILE A 5 -19.12 -16.47 1.13
C ILE A 5 -18.98 -15.43 2.25
N LYS A 6 -19.52 -15.71 3.43
CA LYS A 6 -19.35 -14.84 4.60
C LYS A 6 -17.87 -14.67 4.96
N LYS A 7 -17.11 -15.76 5.06
CA LYS A 7 -15.66 -15.69 5.35
C LYS A 7 -14.91 -14.87 4.30
N LEU A 8 -15.21 -15.03 3.01
CA LEU A 8 -14.56 -14.25 1.95
C LEU A 8 -14.91 -12.76 2.02
N SER A 9 -16.14 -12.43 2.40
CA SER A 9 -16.56 -11.04 2.66
C SER A 9 -15.80 -10.43 3.85
N ASP A 10 -15.68 -11.20 4.94
CA ASP A 10 -14.93 -10.78 6.13
C ASP A 10 -13.45 -10.54 5.77
N ILE A 11 -12.80 -11.46 5.04
CA ILE A 11 -11.42 -11.32 4.57
C ILE A 11 -11.24 -10.08 3.69
N ARG A 12 -12.14 -9.82 2.73
CA ARG A 12 -12.07 -8.60 1.91
C ARG A 12 -12.17 -7.34 2.76
N THR A 13 -13.02 -7.37 3.77
CA THR A 13 -13.21 -6.23 4.67
C THR A 13 -11.94 -5.96 5.45
N TYR A 14 -11.32 -7.00 6.03
CA TYR A 14 -10.05 -6.84 6.74
C TYR A 14 -8.94 -6.32 5.83
N LEU A 15 -8.77 -6.90 4.65
CA LEU A 15 -7.76 -6.44 3.69
C LEU A 15 -8.03 -4.99 3.22
N LYS A 16 -9.29 -4.61 3.02
CA LYS A 16 -9.68 -3.23 2.69
C LYS A 16 -9.25 -2.25 3.78
N PHE A 17 -9.50 -2.59 5.03
CA PHE A 17 -9.08 -1.73 6.14
C PHE A 17 -7.56 -1.73 6.31
N THR A 18 -6.88 -2.87 6.23
CA THR A 18 -5.41 -2.93 6.33
C THR A 18 -4.74 -2.09 5.24
N TYR A 19 -5.06 -2.35 3.96
CA TYR A 19 -4.46 -1.65 2.84
C TYR A 19 -5.00 -0.23 2.62
N GLY A 20 -6.08 0.15 3.31
CA GLY A 20 -6.58 1.53 3.34
C GLY A 20 -5.93 2.34 4.47
N ILE A 21 -5.93 1.82 5.69
CA ILE A 21 -5.43 2.53 6.88
C ILE A 21 -3.91 2.64 6.89
N VAL A 22 -3.20 1.54 6.61
CA VAL A 22 -1.72 1.52 6.74
C VAL A 22 -1.04 2.58 5.87
N PRO A 23 -1.38 2.74 4.57
CA PRO A 23 -0.80 3.82 3.76
C PRO A 23 -1.18 5.22 4.25
N ILE A 24 -2.39 5.42 4.79
CA ILE A 24 -2.79 6.71 5.34
C ILE A 24 -1.94 7.05 6.57
N VAL A 25 -1.75 6.09 7.47
CA VAL A 25 -0.94 6.29 8.67
C VAL A 25 0.53 6.50 8.31
N ALA A 26 1.10 5.67 7.43
CA ALA A 26 2.48 5.82 6.97
C ALA A 26 2.71 7.16 6.24
N GLY A 27 1.74 7.60 5.44
CA GLY A 27 1.82 8.88 4.75
C GLY A 27 1.66 10.07 5.68
N ALA A 28 0.76 9.99 6.67
CA ALA A 28 0.62 11.00 7.71
C ALA A 28 1.87 11.08 8.60
N ASP A 29 2.51 9.95 8.89
CA ASP A 29 3.73 9.91 9.69
C ASP A 29 4.87 10.66 9.01
N LYS A 30 4.93 10.72 7.67
CA LYS A 30 5.96 11.49 6.93
C LYS A 30 5.94 13.00 7.21
N PHE A 31 4.83 13.53 7.73
CA PHE A 31 4.75 14.94 8.17
C PHE A 31 5.30 15.15 9.58
N THR A 32 5.33 14.10 10.40
CA THR A 32 5.60 14.18 11.85
C THR A 32 6.86 13.44 12.28
N ASN A 33 7.31 12.45 11.49
CA ASN A 33 8.40 11.52 11.76
C ASN A 33 8.29 10.87 13.16
N LEU A 34 7.09 10.50 13.59
CA LEU A 34 6.87 9.89 14.92
C LEU A 34 7.26 8.41 14.93
N LEU A 35 6.96 7.67 13.86
CA LEU A 35 7.26 6.24 13.75
C LEU A 35 8.63 6.00 13.12
N ALA A 36 9.04 6.84 12.17
CA ALA A 36 10.33 6.72 11.49
C ALA A 36 10.87 8.08 11.02
N SER A 37 12.20 8.20 10.96
CA SER A 37 12.89 9.31 10.29
C SER A 37 12.93 9.07 8.78
N TRP A 38 11.84 9.40 8.10
CA TRP A 38 11.60 8.99 6.71
C TRP A 38 12.63 9.47 5.70
N ASN A 39 13.29 10.61 5.96
CA ASN A 39 14.33 11.14 5.09
C ASN A 39 15.52 10.18 4.96
N GLU A 40 15.81 9.39 6.00
CA GLU A 40 16.94 8.44 6.01
C GLU A 40 16.75 7.26 5.05
N TYR A 41 15.50 6.99 4.65
CA TYR A 41 15.15 5.93 3.69
C TYR A 41 15.19 6.42 2.25
N LEU A 42 15.37 7.72 2.01
CA LEU A 42 15.47 8.26 0.67
C LEU A 42 16.79 7.80 0.03
N ASN A 43 16.71 7.27 -1.20
CA ASN A 43 17.90 6.89 -1.94
C ASN A 43 18.79 8.13 -2.16
N PRO A 44 20.08 8.10 -1.78
CA PRO A 44 20.98 9.25 -1.89
C PRO A 44 21.11 9.80 -3.32
N ILE A 45 21.00 8.94 -4.33
CA ILE A 45 21.04 9.34 -5.74
C ILE A 45 19.80 10.17 -6.08
N LEU A 46 18.61 9.72 -5.64
CA LEU A 46 17.37 10.47 -5.82
C LEU A 46 17.44 11.80 -5.08
N ALA A 47 17.93 11.80 -3.84
CA ALA A 47 18.10 13.01 -3.05
C ALA A 47 18.95 14.07 -3.77
N GLY A 48 20.07 13.66 -4.39
CA GLY A 48 20.95 14.57 -5.14
C GLY A 48 20.36 15.12 -6.44
N MET A 49 19.25 14.56 -6.95
CA MET A 49 18.57 15.02 -8.17
C MET A 49 17.38 15.94 -7.89
N LEU A 50 16.95 16.07 -6.64
CA LEU A 50 15.76 16.84 -6.29
C LEU A 50 16.03 18.35 -6.37
N PRO A 51 15.11 19.14 -6.93
CA PRO A 51 15.19 20.60 -6.90
C PRO A 51 14.76 21.20 -5.55
N PHE A 52 14.49 20.38 -4.54
CA PHE A 52 14.02 20.75 -3.21
C PHE A 52 14.52 19.77 -2.14
N SER A 53 14.29 20.08 -0.86
CA SER A 53 14.79 19.28 0.26
C SER A 53 14.16 17.89 0.36
N GLU A 54 14.90 16.94 0.94
CA GLU A 54 14.44 15.57 1.21
C GLU A 54 13.15 15.55 2.04
N SER A 55 13.06 16.43 3.05
CA SER A 55 11.85 16.56 3.86
C SER A 55 10.63 16.99 3.04
N THR A 56 10.81 17.91 2.08
CA THR A 56 9.71 18.32 1.18
C THR A 56 9.30 17.16 0.29
N PHE A 57 10.26 16.39 -0.22
CA PHE A 57 9.99 15.19 -0.99
C PHE A 57 9.19 14.15 -0.18
N MET A 58 9.61 13.87 1.06
CA MET A 58 8.92 12.89 1.91
C MET A 58 7.49 13.33 2.25
N ILE A 59 7.24 14.62 2.41
CA ILE A 59 5.87 15.15 2.53
C ILE A 59 5.04 14.84 1.27
N LEU A 60 5.60 15.06 0.06
CA LEU A 60 4.91 14.73 -1.20
C LEU A 60 4.62 13.24 -1.32
N VAL A 61 5.59 12.38 -0.97
CA VAL A 61 5.40 10.92 -0.89
C VAL A 61 4.26 10.58 0.07
N GLY A 62 4.21 11.24 1.23
CA GLY A 62 3.15 11.06 2.22
C GLY A 62 1.76 11.42 1.70
N ILE A 63 1.63 12.51 0.93
CA ILE A 63 0.37 12.87 0.26
C ILE A 63 -0.08 11.75 -0.71
N VAL A 64 0.85 11.19 -1.48
CA VAL A 64 0.53 10.11 -2.43
C VAL A 64 0.08 8.85 -1.71
N GLU A 65 0.72 8.48 -0.60
CA GLU A 65 0.34 7.31 0.20
C GLU A 65 -1.04 7.47 0.85
N ILE A 66 -1.35 8.66 1.37
CA ILE A 66 -2.68 8.99 1.89
C ILE A 66 -3.73 8.86 0.79
N ALA A 67 -3.46 9.43 -0.39
CA ALA A 67 -4.37 9.33 -1.54
C ALA A 67 -4.58 7.88 -1.98
N ALA A 68 -3.52 7.07 -2.01
CA ALA A 68 -3.60 5.64 -2.33
C ALA A 68 -4.45 4.87 -1.31
N GLY A 69 -4.28 5.12 -0.01
CA GLY A 69 -5.08 4.50 1.03
C GLY A 69 -6.57 4.91 0.99
N ILE A 70 -6.86 6.19 0.72
CA ILE A 70 -8.23 6.67 0.48
C ILE A 70 -8.83 5.96 -0.74
N LEU A 71 -8.06 5.80 -1.81
CA LEU A 71 -8.52 5.13 -3.02
C LEU A 71 -8.87 3.66 -2.79
N VAL A 72 -8.21 2.97 -1.85
CA VAL A 72 -8.63 1.62 -1.43
C VAL A 72 -10.03 1.63 -0.82
N PHE A 73 -10.42 2.66 -0.07
CA PHE A 73 -11.77 2.76 0.47
C PHE A 73 -12.84 3.01 -0.60
N VAL A 74 -12.51 3.87 -1.57
CA VAL A 74 -13.40 4.26 -2.68
C VAL A 74 -13.51 3.17 -3.74
N SER A 75 -12.39 2.60 -4.15
CA SER A 75 -12.32 1.57 -5.19
C SER A 75 -11.30 0.50 -4.79
N PRO A 76 -11.71 -0.49 -3.96
CA PRO A 76 -10.80 -1.49 -3.36
C PRO A 76 -9.85 -2.15 -4.34
N LYS A 77 -10.35 -2.59 -5.49
CA LYS A 77 -9.54 -3.22 -6.54
C LYS A 77 -8.46 -2.26 -7.08
N LYS A 78 -8.86 -1.06 -7.51
CA LYS A 78 -7.94 -0.09 -8.14
C LYS A 78 -6.92 0.42 -7.12
N GLY A 79 -7.40 0.77 -5.92
CA GLY A 79 -6.55 1.19 -4.81
C GLY A 79 -5.53 0.12 -4.44
N ALA A 80 -5.94 -1.15 -4.36
CA ALA A 80 -5.03 -2.25 -4.01
C ALA A 80 -3.91 -2.45 -5.05
N TYR A 81 -4.20 -2.33 -6.35
CA TYR A 81 -3.14 -2.35 -7.37
C TYR A 81 -2.21 -1.14 -7.26
N ILE A 82 -2.74 0.04 -6.96
CA ILE A 82 -1.93 1.26 -6.79
C ILE A 82 -1.01 1.13 -5.58
N VAL A 83 -1.53 0.66 -4.44
CA VAL A 83 -0.71 0.38 -3.24
C VAL A 83 0.35 -0.68 -3.54
N CYS A 84 0.00 -1.75 -4.27
CA CYS A 84 0.96 -2.77 -4.70
C CYS A 84 2.09 -2.15 -5.54
N ALA A 85 1.76 -1.39 -6.57
CA ALA A 85 2.76 -0.75 -7.43
C ALA A 85 3.63 0.22 -6.65
N TRP A 86 3.02 1.00 -5.75
CA TRP A 86 3.73 1.96 -4.90
C TRP A 86 4.75 1.27 -3.97
N LEU A 87 4.35 0.21 -3.28
CA LEU A 87 5.24 -0.56 -2.41
C LEU A 87 6.39 -1.20 -3.19
N VAL A 88 6.13 -1.71 -4.40
CA VAL A 88 7.20 -2.23 -5.27
C VAL A 88 8.19 -1.13 -5.66
N LEU A 89 7.71 0.08 -5.98
CA LEU A 89 8.58 1.20 -6.30
C LEU A 89 9.46 1.62 -5.12
N ILE A 90 8.90 1.69 -3.91
CA ILE A 90 9.66 1.96 -2.68
C ILE A 90 10.72 0.86 -2.47
N ALA A 91 10.32 -0.41 -2.55
CA ALA A 91 11.24 -1.53 -2.39
C ALA A 91 12.40 -1.48 -3.39
N ILE A 92 12.12 -1.22 -4.68
CA ILE A 92 13.16 -1.09 -5.71
C ILE A 92 14.10 0.09 -5.40
N SER A 93 13.57 1.22 -4.92
CA SER A 93 14.38 2.38 -4.53
C SER A 93 15.35 2.04 -3.40
N LEU A 94 14.87 1.32 -2.38
CA LEU A 94 15.68 0.84 -1.25
C LEU A 94 16.74 -0.17 -1.72
N LEU A 95 16.36 -1.16 -2.53
CA LEU A 95 17.31 -2.12 -3.11
C LEU A 95 18.41 -1.42 -3.92
N ALA A 96 18.04 -0.41 -4.72
CA ALA A 96 18.99 0.37 -5.52
C ALA A 96 19.94 1.20 -4.65
N SER A 97 19.54 1.57 -3.43
CA SER A 97 20.40 2.26 -2.46
C SER A 97 21.35 1.32 -1.72
N ALA A 98 21.17 -0.01 -1.86
CA ALA A 98 21.83 -1.05 -1.07
C ALA A 98 21.68 -0.89 0.46
N ALA A 99 20.71 -0.10 0.91
CA ALA A 99 20.37 0.14 2.32
C ALA A 99 18.96 -0.39 2.63
N TYR A 100 18.71 -0.71 3.90
CA TYR A 100 17.41 -1.16 4.41
C TYR A 100 16.79 -2.32 3.61
N LEU A 101 17.61 -3.31 3.25
CA LEU A 101 17.19 -4.47 2.44
C LEU A 101 16.09 -5.29 3.13
N ASP A 102 16.09 -5.33 4.45
CA ASP A 102 15.05 -5.97 5.25
C ASP A 102 13.69 -5.26 5.12
N VAL A 103 13.69 -3.93 5.08
CA VAL A 103 12.49 -3.11 4.80
C VAL A 103 12.02 -3.34 3.37
N ALA A 104 12.94 -3.33 2.39
CA ALA A 104 12.61 -3.58 1.00
C ALA A 104 11.90 -4.94 0.79
N VAL A 105 12.38 -6.00 1.45
CA VAL A 105 11.75 -7.33 1.39
C VAL A 105 10.36 -7.32 2.04
N ARG A 106 10.17 -6.61 3.16
CA ARG A 106 8.85 -6.47 3.80
C ARG A 106 7.87 -5.73 2.90
N ASP A 107 8.31 -4.69 2.22
CA ASP A 107 7.47 -3.95 1.27
C ASP A 107 7.03 -4.82 0.10
N LEU A 108 7.93 -5.68 -0.42
CA LEU A 108 7.55 -6.66 -1.46
C LEU A 108 6.52 -7.68 -0.95
N VAL A 109 6.67 -8.17 0.29
CA VAL A 109 5.68 -9.07 0.89
C VAL A 109 4.32 -8.37 1.04
N MET A 110 4.31 -7.11 1.50
CA MET A 110 3.08 -6.32 1.59
C MET A 110 2.48 -6.03 0.21
N ALA A 111 3.30 -5.82 -0.82
CA ALA A 111 2.86 -5.64 -2.20
C ALA A 111 2.17 -6.90 -2.74
N VAL A 112 2.73 -8.09 -2.49
CA VAL A 112 2.09 -9.36 -2.86
C VAL A 112 0.73 -9.52 -2.18
N GLY A 113 0.63 -9.14 -0.91
CA GLY A 113 -0.67 -9.15 -0.21
C GLY A 113 -1.67 -8.14 -0.80
N ALA A 114 -1.21 -6.95 -1.22
CA ALA A 114 -2.05 -5.94 -1.88
C ALA A 114 -2.54 -6.45 -3.25
N PHE A 115 -1.66 -7.07 -4.03
CA PHE A 115 -2.01 -7.72 -5.29
C PHE A 115 -3.04 -8.82 -5.07
N THR A 116 -2.83 -9.68 -4.07
CA THR A 116 -3.75 -10.77 -3.72
C THR A 116 -5.12 -10.21 -3.32
N PHE A 117 -5.16 -9.11 -2.57
CA PHE A 117 -6.40 -8.41 -2.24
C PHE A 117 -7.11 -7.84 -3.49
N ALA A 118 -6.36 -7.28 -4.44
CA ALA A 118 -6.91 -6.80 -5.71
C ALA A 118 -7.56 -7.95 -6.51
N GLN A 119 -6.88 -9.10 -6.58
CA GLN A 119 -7.41 -10.31 -7.21
C GLN A 119 -8.66 -10.82 -6.48
N LEU A 120 -8.65 -10.85 -5.15
CA LEU A 120 -9.80 -11.26 -4.35
C LEU A 120 -11.01 -10.34 -4.58
N SER A 121 -10.78 -9.03 -4.73
CA SER A 121 -11.82 -8.04 -4.98
C SER A 121 -12.52 -8.21 -6.33
N ASN A 122 -11.92 -8.94 -7.27
CA ASN A 122 -12.55 -9.28 -8.56
C ASN A 122 -13.57 -10.42 -8.49
N LEU A 123 -13.52 -11.25 -7.44
CA LEU A 123 -14.37 -12.44 -7.44
C LEU A 123 -15.82 -12.03 -7.14
N PRO A 124 -16.81 -12.49 -7.92
CA PRO A 124 -18.21 -12.25 -7.59
C PRO A 124 -18.57 -13.01 -6.33
N LEU A 125 -19.03 -12.30 -5.29
CA LEU A 125 -19.65 -12.90 -4.12
C LEU A 125 -21.16 -12.95 -4.36
N SER A 126 -21.59 -13.89 -5.20
CA SER A 126 -23.02 -14.18 -5.37
C SER A 126 -23.29 -15.60 -4.89
N ALA A 127 -24.25 -15.75 -3.99
CA ALA A 127 -24.93 -17.02 -3.81
C ALA A 127 -25.76 -17.24 -5.07
N ASN A 128 -25.41 -18.23 -5.89
CA ASN A 128 -26.26 -18.66 -6.99
C ASN A 128 -27.61 -19.08 -6.37
N LYS A 129 -28.63 -18.20 -6.43
CA LYS A 129 -30.01 -18.60 -6.23
C LYS A 129 -30.38 -19.41 -7.47
N GLY A 130 -30.18 -20.71 -7.39
CA GLY A 130 -30.62 -21.65 -8.40
C GLY A 130 -32.11 -21.43 -8.67
N ASN A 131 -32.40 -21.06 -9.92
CA ASN A 131 -33.50 -21.50 -10.77
C ASN A 131 -34.72 -22.03 -9.99
N SER A 132 -35.79 -21.22 -9.91
CA SER A 132 -37.16 -21.68 -9.68
C SER A 132 -37.92 -21.60 -10.99
#